data_AF-A0A958Y923-F1
#
_entry.id   AF-A0A958Y923-F1
#
_cell.length_a   1.000
_cell.length_b   1.000
_cell.length_c   1.000
_cell.angle_alpha   90.00
_cell.angle_beta   90.00
_cell.angle_gamma   90.00
#
_symmetry.space_group_name_H-M   'P 1'
#
loop_
_entity.id
_entity.type
_entity.pdbx_description
1 polymer ?
#
loop_
_entity_poly.entity_id
_entity_poly.type
_entity_poly.pdbx_seq_one_letter_code
_entity_poly.pdbx_strand_id
1 'polypeptide(L)' 'VQVSDIRGRTVFNNMYVTNGTEFNQTINLGQLQSGMYLVNVSDGQRKITK' A
#
# COMPACT_ATOMS: atom_id res chain seq x y z
N VAL A 1 -2.47 -4.09 2.03
CA VAL A 1 -1.74 -2.86 1.66
C VAL A 1 -2.02 -2.57 0.20
N GLN A 2 -2.44 -1.35 -0.11
CA GLN A 2 -2.81 -0.92 -1.46
C GLN A 2 -2.10 0.39 -1.79
N VAL A 3 -1.59 0.52 -3.02
CA VAL A 3 -1.04 1.77 -3.54
C VAL A 3 -1.84 2.19 -4.77
N SER A 4 -2.22 3.46 -4.84
CA SER A 4 -2.96 4.03 -5.96
C SER A 4 -2.33 5.35 -6.41
N ASP A 5 -2.37 5.64 -7.70
CA ASP A 5 -2.02 6.98 -8.21
C ASP A 5 -3.17 7.98 -7.99
N ILE A 6 -2.92 9.27 -8.24
CA ILE A 6 -3.91 10.34 -8.08
C ILE A 6 -5.17 10.20 -8.95
N ARG A 7 -5.15 9.32 -9.96
CA ARG A 7 -6.30 9.02 -10.83
C ARG A 7 -7.17 7.90 -10.24
N GLY A 8 -6.79 7.36 -9.08
CA GLY A 8 -7.49 6.28 -8.39
C GLY A 8 -7.14 4.89 -8.90
N ARG A 9 -6.21 4.76 -9.87
CA ARG A 9 -5.79 3.45 -10.37
C ARG A 9 -4.93 2.77 -9.32
N THR A 10 -5.35 1.58 -8.90
CA THR A 10 -4.55 0.72 -8.03
C THR A 10 -3.39 0.13 -8.82
N VAL A 11 -2.17 0.38 -8.36
CA VAL A 11 -0.92 -0.09 -8.98
C VAL A 11 -0.26 -1.19 -8.17
N PHE A 12 -0.68 -1.37 -6.92
CA PHE A 12 -0.23 -2.44 -6.04
C PHE A 12 -1.35 -2.81 -5.07
N ASN A 13 -1.60 -4.11 -4.86
CA ASN A 13 -2.55 -4.59 -3.86
C ASN A 13 -2.15 -5.97 -3.36
N ASN A 14 -1.59 -6.04 -2.15
CA ASN A 14 -1.24 -7.29 -1.50
C ASN A 14 -1.82 -7.37 -0.09
N MET A 15 -2.26 -8.58 0.26
CA MET A 15 -2.54 -8.97 1.64
C MET A 15 -1.27 -9.54 2.25
N TYR A 16 -1.00 -9.17 3.50
CA TYR A 16 0.13 -9.70 4.25
C TYR A 16 -0.40 -10.36 5.51
N VAL A 17 0.08 -11.56 5.78
CA VAL A 17 -0.11 -12.22 7.07
C VAL A 17 1.01 -11.74 7.98
N THR A 18 0.64 -11.13 9.10
CA THR A 18 1.59 -10.75 10.16
C THR A 18 1.34 -11.64 11.37
N ASN A 19 2.43 -12.19 11.92
CA ASN A 19 2.40 -13.05 13.10
C ASN A 19 2.80 -12.29 14.39
N GLY A 20 2.92 -10.96 14.34
CA GLY A 20 3.43 -10.14 15.44
C GLY A 20 2.90 -8.70 15.43
N THR A 21 3.37 -7.90 16.38
CA THR A 21 2.95 -6.51 16.59
C THR A 21 3.55 -5.52 15.60
N GLU A 22 4.67 -5.86 14.97
CA GLU A 22 5.37 -4.99 14.03
C GLU A 22 5.14 -5.43 12.58
N PHE A 23 4.94 -4.46 11.71
CA PHE A 23 4.77 -4.68 10.27
C PHE A 23 5.77 -3.82 9.51
N ASN A 24 6.77 -4.46 8.89
CA ASN A 24 7.77 -3.82 8.06
C ASN A 24 7.84 -4.55 6.71
N GLN A 25 7.54 -3.85 5.61
CA GLN A 25 7.54 -4.40 4.26
C GLN A 25 8.04 -3.37 3.26
N THR A 26 8.94 -3.80 2.37
CA THR A 26 9.40 -2.99 1.23
C THR A 26 8.50 -3.23 0.04
N ILE A 27 7.91 -2.17 -0.51
CA ILE A 27 7.09 -2.23 -1.73
C ILE A 27 7.95 -1.74 -2.89
N ASN A 28 8.24 -2.63 -3.83
CA ASN A 28 8.90 -2.27 -5.08
C ASN A 28 7.84 -1.93 -6.14
N LEU A 29 7.80 -0.66 -6.54
CA LEU A 29 6.89 -0.15 -7.56
C LEU A 29 7.44 -0.28 -8.99
N GLY A 30 8.63 -0.88 -9.18
CA GLY A 30 9.21 -1.15 -10.49
C GLY A 30 9.30 0.10 -11.37
N GLN A 31 8.78 0.00 -12.60
CA GLN A 31 8.83 1.05 -13.63
C GLN A 31 7.53 1.89 -13.69
N LEU A 32 6.86 2.12 -12.55
CA LEU A 32 5.73 3.04 -12.52
C LEU A 32 6.16 4.47 -12.90
N GLN A 33 5.21 5.24 -13.45
CA GLN A 33 5.45 6.62 -13.84
C GLN A 33 5.73 7.51 -12.62
N SER A 34 6.58 8.52 -12.79
CA SER A 34 6.80 9.54 -11.78
C SER A 34 5.51 10.28 -11.46
N GLY A 35 5.25 10.51 -10.18
CA GLY A 35 4.04 11.18 -9.73
C GLY A 35 3.75 10.93 -8.26
N MET A 36 2.60 11.45 -7.81
CA MET A 36 2.11 11.25 -6.46
C MET A 36 1.31 9.95 -6.36
N TYR A 37 1.49 9.26 -5.24
CA TYR A 37 0.81 8.02 -4.91
C TYR A 37 0.29 8.09 -3.49
N LEU A 38 -0.84 7.41 -3.26
CA LEU A 38 -1.45 7.20 -1.97
C LEU A 38 -1.22 5.76 -1.54
N VAL A 39 -0.76 5.57 -0.31
CA VAL A 39 -0.58 4.25 0.30
C VAL A 39 -1.67 4.06 1.36
N ASN A 40 -2.48 3.02 1.16
CA ASN A 40 -3.51 2.58 2.08
C ASN A 40 -3.07 1.30 2.80
N VAL A 41 -3.02 1.34 4.13
CA VAL A 41 -2.79 0.18 4.99
C VAL A 41 -4.04 -0.06 5.81
N SER A 42 -4.54 -1.31 5.80
CA SER A 42 -5.73 -1.70 6.53
C SER A 42 -5.53 -3.08 7.16
N ASP A 43 -5.96 -3.22 8.42
CA ASP A 43 -6.08 -4.50 9.14
C ASP A 43 -7.53 -5.03 9.19
N GLY A 44 -8.44 -4.34 8.50
CA GLY A 44 -9.89 -4.63 8.51
C GLY A 44 -10.68 -3.85 9.56
N GLN A 45 -10.05 -3.39 10.64
CA GLN A 45 -10.67 -2.57 11.69
C GLN A 45 -10.24 -1.09 11.57
N ARG A 46 -9.01 -0.87 11.15
CA ARG A 46 -8.38 0.45 10.99
C ARG A 46 -7.85 0.57 9.58
N LYS A 47 -7.98 1.77 9.03
CA LYS A 47 -7.38 2.15 7.75
C LYS A 47 -6.58 3.42 7.93
N ILE A 48 -5.36 3.42 7.42
CA ILE A 48 -4.47 4.58 7.40
C ILE A 48 -4.11 4.86 5.94
N THR A 49 -4.17 6.13 5.57
CA THR A 49 -3.73 6.63 4.26
C THR A 49 -2.53 7.55 4.46
N LYS A 50 -1.51 7.39 3.62
CA LYS A 50 -0.35 8.27 3.52
C LYS A 50 -0.10 8.65 2.07
#